data_AF-A0A1G3RDY7-F1
#
_entry.id   AF-A0A1G3RDY7-F1
#
_cell.length_a   1.000
_cell.length_b   1.000
_cell.length_c   1.000
_cell.angle_alpha   90.00
_cell.angle_beta   90.00
_cell.angle_gamma   90.00
#
_symmetry.space_group_name_H-M   'P 1'
#
loop_
_entity.id
_entity.type
_entity.pdbx_description
1 polymer ?
#
loop_
_entity_poly.entity_id
_entity_poly.type
_entity_poly.pdbx_seq_one_letter_code
_entity_poly.pdbx_strand_id
1 'polypeptide(L)'
;GRIERGADDRLDWAALGYTVHNIYGVIENYCLRIAKFFENGIGQDAWHKELLRRMTLAIGDLRPALLDDEALLLIDELRSFRHLFRNLYARPLDPERVRFVQAKVIPASEAFFRAHESYVVKLTTIAENL
;
A
#
# COMPACT_ATOMS: atom_id res chain seq x y z
N GLY A 1 -10.79 38.68 -6.07
CA GLY A 1 -10.29 37.71 -7.08
C GLY A 1 -10.09 36.32 -6.47
N ARG A 2 -9.98 35.24 -7.27
CA ARG A 2 -9.36 33.97 -6.79
C ARG A 2 -7.94 34.20 -6.26
N ILE A 3 -7.34 35.34 -6.59
CA ILE A 3 -6.08 35.87 -6.05
C ILE A 3 -6.25 36.54 -4.66
N GLU A 4 -7.46 36.97 -4.28
CA GLU A 4 -7.71 37.65 -3.00
C GLU A 4 -8.19 36.69 -1.88
N ARG A 5 -8.53 35.43 -2.22
CA ARG A 5 -8.83 34.37 -1.24
C ARG A 5 -8.17 33.01 -1.53
N GLY A 6 -7.67 32.77 -2.74
CA GLY A 6 -7.53 31.43 -3.29
C GLY A 6 -6.11 30.89 -3.35
N ALA A 7 -5.79 30.08 -2.35
CA ALA A 7 -5.69 28.63 -2.47
C ALA A 7 -6.19 28.12 -1.11
N ASP A 8 -7.29 27.37 -1.07
CA ASP A 8 -7.71 26.78 0.21
C ASP A 8 -6.81 25.55 0.41
N ASP A 9 -6.06 25.51 1.52
CA ASP A 9 -5.21 24.38 1.93
C ASP A 9 -5.94 23.03 1.76
N ARG A 10 -7.28 23.04 1.89
CA ARG A 10 -8.14 21.87 1.66
C ARG A 10 -7.98 21.21 0.29
N LEU A 11 -7.80 21.99 -0.79
CA LEU A 11 -7.58 21.43 -2.13
C LEU A 11 -6.22 20.72 -2.21
N ASP A 12 -5.19 21.31 -1.60
CA ASP A 12 -3.86 20.71 -1.55
C ASP A 12 -3.84 19.44 -0.71
N TRP A 13 -4.53 19.43 0.45
CA TRP A 13 -4.71 18.23 1.26
C TRP A 13 -5.52 17.13 0.54
N ALA A 14 -6.52 17.51 -0.25
CA ALA A 14 -7.30 16.56 -1.05
C ALA A 14 -6.46 15.94 -2.19
N ALA A 15 -5.68 16.76 -2.90
CA ALA A 15 -4.77 16.29 -3.95
C ALA A 15 -3.70 15.35 -3.38
N LEU A 16 -3.09 15.71 -2.25
CA LEU A 16 -2.13 14.87 -1.55
C LEU A 16 -2.76 13.56 -1.07
N GLY A 17 -3.95 13.61 -0.48
CA GLY A 17 -4.69 12.42 -0.06
C GLY A 17 -5.01 11.48 -1.23
N TYR A 18 -5.37 12.04 -2.39
CA TYR A 18 -5.58 11.29 -3.62
C TYR A 18 -4.30 10.63 -4.14
N THR A 19 -3.16 11.31 -4.06
CA THR A 19 -1.86 10.74 -4.41
C THR A 19 -1.51 9.53 -3.54
N VAL A 20 -1.65 9.65 -2.21
CA VAL A 20 -1.43 8.52 -1.29
C VAL A 20 -2.38 7.36 -1.59
N HIS A 21 -3.66 7.67 -1.84
CA HIS A 21 -4.66 6.68 -2.23
C HIS A 21 -4.23 5.88 -3.47
N ASN A 22 -3.74 6.55 -4.51
CA ASN A 22 -3.32 5.92 -5.76
C ASN A 22 -2.07 5.06 -5.59
N ILE A 23 -1.06 5.57 -4.87
CA ILE A 23 0.19 4.83 -4.61
C ILE A 23 -0.12 3.51 -3.90
N TYR A 24 -0.90 3.57 -2.82
CA TYR A 24 -1.31 2.35 -2.13
C TYR A 24 -2.17 1.45 -3.03
N GLY A 25 -3.04 2.02 -3.88
CA GLY A 25 -3.84 1.26 -4.83
C GLY A 25 -2.99 0.44 -5.81
N VAL A 26 -1.83 0.95 -6.25
CA VAL A 26 -0.88 0.20 -7.09
C VAL A 26 -0.27 -0.97 -6.31
N ILE A 27 0.22 -0.72 -5.09
CA ILE A 27 0.81 -1.74 -4.21
C ILE A 27 -0.20 -2.85 -3.89
N GLU A 28 -1.43 -2.47 -3.53
CA GLU A 28 -2.53 -3.39 -3.24
C GLU A 28 -2.86 -4.27 -4.44
N ASN A 29 -2.97 -3.70 -5.64
CA ASN A 29 -3.23 -4.47 -6.86
C ASN A 29 -2.08 -5.43 -7.20
N TYR A 30 -0.83 -5.05 -6.94
CA TYR A 30 0.32 -5.93 -7.11
C TYR A 30 0.24 -7.14 -6.16
N CYS A 31 0.00 -6.89 -4.87
CA CYS A 31 -0.17 -7.94 -3.87
C CYS A 31 -1.35 -8.87 -4.23
N LEU A 32 -2.46 -8.31 -4.71
CA LEU A 32 -3.62 -9.09 -5.17
C LEU A 32 -3.28 -10.02 -6.33
N ARG A 33 -2.44 -9.59 -7.29
CA ARG A 33 -2.03 -10.44 -8.42
C ARG A 33 -1.22 -11.63 -7.93
N ILE A 34 -0.28 -11.41 -7.01
CA ILE A 34 0.49 -12.48 -6.37
C ILE A 34 -0.44 -13.44 -5.64
N ALA A 35 -1.30 -12.93 -4.75
CA ALA A 35 -2.20 -13.77 -3.98
C ALA A 35 -3.18 -14.57 -4.88
N LYS A 36 -3.69 -13.99 -5.98
CA LYS A 36 -4.54 -14.71 -6.93
C LYS A 36 -3.81 -15.82 -7.69
N PHE A 37 -2.53 -15.61 -8.01
CA PHE A 37 -1.73 -16.62 -8.69
C PHE A 37 -1.41 -17.82 -7.79
N PHE A 38 -1.10 -17.58 -6.52
CA PHE A 38 -0.64 -18.64 -5.61
C PHE A 38 -1.71 -19.22 -4.68
N GLU A 39 -2.76 -18.49 -4.31
CA GLU A 39 -3.62 -18.87 -3.18
C GLU A 39 -5.08 -19.19 -3.55
N ASN A 40 -5.54 -19.01 -4.80
CA ASN A 40 -6.91 -19.30 -5.30
C ASN A 40 -8.11 -18.86 -4.41
N GLY A 41 -7.89 -18.14 -3.31
CA GLY A 41 -8.85 -17.98 -2.22
C GLY A 41 -8.52 -16.78 -1.34
N ILE A 42 -8.86 -15.59 -1.83
CA ILE A 42 -9.00 -14.40 -1.00
C ILE A 42 -10.49 -14.22 -0.76
N GLY A 43 -10.96 -14.48 0.47
CA GLY A 43 -12.35 -14.27 0.86
C GLY A 43 -12.78 -12.80 0.68
N GLN A 44 -14.07 -12.57 0.41
CA GLN A 44 -14.56 -11.25 -0.03
C GLN A 44 -14.58 -10.16 1.06
N ASP A 45 -14.63 -10.53 2.35
CA ASP A 45 -14.76 -9.59 3.46
C ASP A 45 -13.46 -9.48 4.29
N ALA A 46 -13.03 -8.24 4.57
CA ALA A 46 -11.81 -7.85 5.30
C ALA A 46 -10.45 -8.19 4.62
N TRP A 47 -10.45 -8.38 3.30
CA TRP A 47 -9.26 -8.83 2.56
C TRP A 47 -8.06 -7.87 2.57
N HIS A 48 -8.25 -6.56 2.73
CA HIS A 48 -7.16 -5.59 2.53
C HIS A 48 -6.04 -5.70 3.57
N LYS A 49 -6.39 -5.83 4.87
CA LYS A 49 -5.41 -5.99 5.95
C LYS A 49 -4.81 -7.39 5.92
N GLU A 50 -5.64 -8.39 5.63
CA GLU A 50 -5.22 -9.77 5.51
C GLU A 50 -4.30 -9.99 4.31
N LEU A 51 -4.48 -9.23 3.22
CA LEU A 51 -3.64 -9.30 2.03
C LEU A 51 -2.19 -8.95 2.36
N LEU A 52 -1.94 -7.81 3.03
CA LEU A 52 -0.57 -7.44 3.39
C LEU A 52 0.06 -8.45 4.35
N ARG A 53 -0.72 -8.96 5.30
CA ARG A 53 -0.25 -10.04 6.19
C ARG A 53 0.13 -11.29 5.42
N ARG A 54 -0.67 -11.73 4.45
CA ARG A 54 -0.33 -12.88 3.59
C ARG A 54 0.90 -12.62 2.72
N MET A 55 1.21 -11.36 2.43
CA MET A 55 2.44 -11.01 1.73
C MET A 55 3.70 -11.21 2.58
N THR A 56 3.59 -11.32 3.91
CA THR A 56 4.73 -11.64 4.79
C THR A 56 4.95 -13.14 4.99
N LEU A 57 4.03 -13.98 4.51
CA LEU A 57 4.13 -15.43 4.65
C LEU A 57 4.80 -16.04 3.42
N ALA A 58 5.74 -16.95 3.66
CA ALA A 58 6.22 -17.87 2.64
C ALA A 58 5.30 -19.10 2.60
N ILE A 59 5.04 -19.63 1.41
CA ILE A 59 4.24 -20.83 1.17
C ILE A 59 5.17 -21.91 0.63
N GLY A 60 5.76 -22.69 1.55
CA GLY A 60 6.72 -23.76 1.24
C GLY A 60 7.79 -23.30 0.25
N ASP A 61 8.08 -24.16 -0.72
CA ASP A 61 9.02 -23.88 -1.81
C ASP A 61 8.33 -23.30 -3.05
N LEU A 62 7.07 -22.86 -2.94
CA LEU A 62 6.30 -22.37 -4.09
C LEU A 62 6.29 -20.85 -4.19
N ARG A 63 6.17 -20.16 -3.04
CA ARG A 63 6.04 -18.71 -2.99
C ARG A 63 6.84 -18.15 -1.81
N PRO A 64 7.87 -17.31 -2.04
CA PRO A 64 8.56 -16.65 -0.94
C PRO A 64 7.69 -15.55 -0.30
N ALA A 65 8.09 -15.07 0.88
CA ALA A 65 7.50 -13.84 1.42
C ALA A 65 7.89 -12.63 0.54
N LEU A 66 6.90 -11.80 0.21
CA LEU A 66 7.12 -10.55 -0.53
C LEU A 66 7.57 -9.44 0.42
N LEU A 67 6.84 -9.24 1.51
CA LEU A 67 7.06 -8.16 2.45
C LEU A 67 7.77 -8.69 3.70
N ASP A 68 8.76 -7.94 4.18
CA ASP A 68 9.26 -8.09 5.55
C ASP A 68 8.46 -7.20 6.52
N ASP A 69 8.80 -7.25 7.81
CA ASP A 69 8.10 -6.51 8.85
C ASP A 69 8.21 -4.99 8.67
N GLU A 70 9.34 -4.49 8.17
CA GLU A 70 9.56 -3.06 7.89
C GLU A 70 8.63 -2.59 6.77
N ALA A 71 8.62 -3.29 5.64
CA ALA A 71 7.78 -2.97 4.50
C ALA A 71 6.29 -3.10 4.86
N LEU A 72 5.91 -4.13 5.64
CA LEU A 72 4.54 -4.28 6.14
C LEU A 72 4.12 -3.04 6.94
N LEU A 73 4.92 -2.62 7.92
CA LEU A 73 4.59 -1.50 8.79
C LEU A 73 4.38 -0.19 7.99
N LEU A 74 5.29 0.09 7.05
CA LEU A 74 5.23 1.29 6.23
C LEU A 74 4.02 1.28 5.28
N ILE A 75 3.76 0.15 4.61
CA ILE A 75 2.65 0.01 3.65
C ILE A 75 1.29 -0.01 4.37
N ASP A 76 1.22 -0.54 5.60
CA ASP A 76 -0.02 -0.56 6.39
C ASP A 76 -0.50 0.86 6.78
N GLU A 77 0.42 1.81 7.00
CA GLU A 77 0.06 3.21 7.24
C GLU A 77 -0.64 3.82 6.02
N LEU A 78 -0.14 3.52 4.82
CA LEU A 78 -0.75 3.93 3.55
C LEU A 78 -2.13 3.28 3.35
N ARG A 79 -2.27 1.98 3.67
CA ARG A 79 -3.57 1.28 3.68
C ARG A 79 -4.57 1.97 4.62
N SER A 80 -4.16 2.20 5.86
CA SER A 80 -4.97 2.80 6.91
C SER A 80 -5.47 4.18 6.48
N PHE A 81 -4.57 5.00 5.92
CA PHE A 81 -4.93 6.30 5.37
C PHE A 81 -5.92 6.20 4.21
N ARG A 82 -5.73 5.25 3.27
CA ARG A 82 -6.69 5.07 2.17
C ARG A 82 -8.10 4.75 2.68
N HIS A 83 -8.23 3.89 3.69
CA HIS A 83 -9.53 3.59 4.28
C HIS A 83 -10.17 4.84 4.90
N LEU A 84 -9.38 5.63 5.63
CA LEU A 84 -9.84 6.92 6.16
C LEU A 84 -10.28 7.85 5.02
N PHE A 85 -9.45 8.01 3.98
CA PHE A 85 -9.70 8.87 2.82
C PHE A 85 -11.00 8.52 2.08
N ARG A 86 -11.30 7.23 1.91
CA ARG A 86 -12.54 6.77 1.27
C ARG A 86 -13.80 7.03 2.11
N ASN A 87 -13.67 7.24 3.41
CA ASN A 87 -14.80 7.46 4.33
C ASN A 87 -15.00 8.95 4.68
N LEU A 88 -14.18 9.85 4.14
CA LEU A 88 -14.18 11.28 4.47
C LEU A 88 -15.34 12.08 3.84
N TYR A 89 -16.29 11.44 3.15
CA TYR A 89 -17.45 12.10 2.52
C TYR A 89 -18.32 12.95 3.48
N ALA A 90 -18.10 12.89 4.80
CA ALA A 90 -18.83 13.68 5.80
C ALA A 90 -17.96 14.45 6.82
N ARG A 91 -16.62 14.43 6.75
CA ARG A 91 -15.74 15.15 7.71
C ARG A 91 -14.55 15.82 7.01
N PRO A 92 -14.08 16.99 7.48
CA PRO A 92 -12.85 17.58 6.99
C PRO A 92 -11.64 16.67 7.29
N LEU A 93 -10.70 16.59 6.33
CA LEU A 93 -9.40 15.94 6.51
C LEU A 93 -8.60 16.62 7.62
N ASP A 94 -8.07 15.84 8.54
CA ASP A 94 -7.10 16.31 9.54
C ASP A 94 -5.73 16.53 8.87
N PRO A 95 -5.26 17.79 8.74
CA PRO A 95 -3.98 18.11 8.09
C PRO A 95 -2.77 17.43 8.76
N GLU A 96 -2.80 17.19 10.07
CA GLU A 96 -1.70 16.52 10.77
C GLU A 96 -1.61 15.04 10.35
N ARG A 97 -2.76 14.37 10.25
CA ARG A 97 -2.81 12.99 9.76
C ARG A 97 -2.32 12.88 8.32
N VAL A 98 -2.67 13.85 7.46
CA VAL A 98 -2.20 13.85 6.07
C VAL A 98 -0.68 14.05 5.99
N ARG A 99 -0.12 15.01 6.72
CA ARG A 99 1.34 15.23 6.78
C ARG A 99 2.09 14.01 7.32
N PHE A 100 1.56 13.39 8.37
CA PHE A 100 2.15 12.19 8.94
C PHE A 100 2.26 11.07 7.91
N VAL A 101 1.19 10.79 7.16
CA VAL A 101 1.20 9.72 6.15
C VAL A 101 2.01 10.12 4.92
N GLN A 102 1.99 11.39 4.53
CA GLN A 102 2.84 11.91 3.45
C GLN A 102 4.32 11.60 3.71
N ALA A 103 4.79 11.81 4.94
CA ALA A 103 6.17 11.50 5.32
C ALA A 103 6.51 9.99 5.21
N LYS A 104 5.51 9.11 5.11
CA LYS A 104 5.69 7.66 4.93
C LYS A 104 5.66 7.22 3.46
N VAL A 105 5.21 8.07 2.53
CA VAL A 105 5.04 7.69 1.12
C VAL A 105 6.36 7.24 0.48
N ILE A 106 7.41 8.05 0.62
CA ILE A 106 8.72 7.72 0.03
C ILE A 106 9.33 6.47 0.70
N PRO A 107 9.45 6.39 2.04
CA PRO A 107 9.95 5.17 2.69
C PRO A 107 9.15 3.92 2.33
N ALA A 108 7.82 3.99 2.27
CA ALA A 108 6.98 2.85 1.91
C ALA A 108 7.19 2.42 0.46
N SER A 109 7.37 3.37 -0.46
CA SER A 109 7.64 3.10 -1.87
C SER A 109 9.00 2.44 -2.04
N GLU A 110 10.05 2.97 -1.38
CA GLU A 110 11.39 2.39 -1.39
C GLU A 110 11.42 0.98 -0.79
N ALA A 111 10.76 0.79 0.36
CA ALA A 111 10.62 -0.52 0.99
C ALA A 111 9.91 -1.51 0.05
N PHE A 112 8.86 -1.06 -0.65
CA PHE A 112 8.15 -1.89 -1.62
C PHE A 112 9.04 -2.26 -2.83
N PHE A 113 9.84 -1.34 -3.36
CA PHE A 113 10.76 -1.65 -4.47
C PHE A 113 11.84 -2.65 -4.03
N ARG A 114 12.46 -2.47 -2.86
CA ARG A 114 13.40 -3.45 -2.31
C ARG A 114 12.76 -4.82 -2.10
N ALA A 115 11.55 -4.85 -1.56
CA ALA A 115 10.76 -6.06 -1.39
C ALA A 115 10.49 -6.75 -2.73
N HIS A 116 10.09 -5.99 -3.76
CA HIS A 116 9.89 -6.49 -5.11
C HIS A 116 11.15 -7.12 -5.70
N GLU A 117 12.29 -6.42 -5.66
CA GLU A 117 13.57 -6.92 -6.19
C GLU A 117 13.98 -8.21 -5.49
N SER A 118 13.94 -8.23 -4.15
CA SER A 118 14.25 -9.42 -3.36
C SER A 118 13.31 -10.59 -3.69
N TYR A 119 12.01 -10.31 -3.85
CA TYR A 119 11.01 -11.31 -4.16
C TYR A 119 11.22 -11.93 -5.54
N VAL A 120 11.51 -11.12 -6.56
CA VAL A 120 11.78 -11.61 -7.93
C VAL A 120 13.01 -12.52 -7.93
N VAL A 121 14.10 -12.13 -7.27
CA VAL A 121 15.30 -12.97 -7.17
C VAL A 121 14.97 -14.33 -6.54
N LYS A 122 14.30 -14.32 -5.37
CA LYS A 122 13.91 -15.55 -4.67
C LYS A 122 13.00 -16.43 -5.53
N LEU A 123 12.03 -15.83 -6.22
CA LEU A 123 11.07 -16.55 -7.05
C LEU A 123 11.74 -17.17 -8.28
N THR A 124 12.69 -16.49 -8.92
CA THR A 124 13.48 -17.05 -10.02
C THR A 124 14.31 -18.22 -9.54
N THR A 125 14.97 -18.10 -8.38
CA THR A 125 15.72 -19.22 -7.80
C THR A 125 14.82 -20.42 -7.51
N ILE A 126 13.61 -20.21 -6.99
CA ILE A 126 12.63 -21.30 -6.83
C ILE A 126 12.30 -21.93 -8.18
N ALA A 127 11.99 -21.12 -9.20
CA ALA A 127 11.61 -21.60 -10.52
C ALA A 127 12.73 -22.40 -11.24
N GLU A 128 13.99 -22.06 -11.00
CA GLU A 128 15.16 -22.78 -11.54
C GLU A 128 15.43 -24.13 -10.85
N ASN A 129 14.87 -24.33 -9.65
CA ASN A 129 15.05 -25.54 -8.84
C ASN A 129 13.82 -26.46 -8.85
N LEU A 130 12.77 -26.13 -9.61
CA LEU A 130 11.59 -26.97 -9.87
C LEU A 130 11.83 -27.92 -11.05
#